data_AF-A0A9W7GAW5-F1
#
_entry.id   AF-A0A9W7GAW5-F1
#
_cell.length_a   1.000
_cell.length_b   1.000
_cell.length_c   1.000
_cell.angle_alpha   90.00
_cell.angle_beta   90.00
_cell.angle_gamma   90.00
#
_symmetry.space_group_name_H-M   'P 1'
#
loop_
_entity.id
_entity.type
_entity.pdbx_description
1 polymer ?
#
loop_
_entity_poly.entity_id
_entity_poly.type
_entity_poly.pdbx_seq_one_letter_code
_entity_poly.pdbx_strand_id
1 'polypeptide(L)'
;MSSFTSDTPPAAYVIDISESSITFSWQAYPSASKYIVSIASSDPDELSDVDESGWLTMSRSFRNISLKKKNLHPSSIYKFKYRPLSDSDTPLAEESEVLEGCKTLTVASSSISPDCKVSGSGQIEVSWTCPPDSNPTSYQLNMRTETGPFEKVGAVKGTVVVKKNLDPTKKYHFQVLAMSDATVTHTSQSTKPYKPALTVSKFYSRTFPPTLLSKDPSGKSLPVPLSTVLSGTSTVLLYFSASWCGPCRQFTPNLVSFYREYATKYNFQVVFVSCDRDENSFNEYYGKHMPWNAVPFDEGEEERERLQANYRVSGIPRLVVLGGDGKVKCDNGVGGALNEDTAKRWSA
;
A
#
# COMPACT_ATOMS: atom_id res chain seq x y z
N MET A 1 -27.58 23.39 18.13
CA MET A 1 -26.63 22.72 19.05
C MET A 1 -26.03 21.56 18.27
N SER A 2 -24.90 21.79 17.61
CA SER A 2 -24.22 20.73 16.85
C SER A 2 -23.65 19.72 17.83
N SER A 3 -24.07 18.46 17.68
CA SER A 3 -23.54 17.31 18.39
C SER A 3 -22.04 17.22 18.15
N PHE A 4 -21.24 17.35 19.21
CA PHE A 4 -19.85 16.95 19.21
C PHE A 4 -19.78 15.47 18.84
N THR A 5 -19.29 15.14 17.66
CA THR A 5 -18.74 13.81 17.43
C THR A 5 -17.47 13.76 18.27
N SER A 6 -17.56 13.07 19.42
CA SER A 6 -16.46 12.74 20.33
C SER A 6 -15.48 11.78 19.65
N ASP A 7 -14.91 12.18 18.52
CA ASP A 7 -13.91 11.39 17.82
C ASP A 7 -12.54 11.96 18.17
N THR A 8 -11.73 11.18 18.88
CA THR A 8 -10.35 11.56 19.23
C THR A 8 -9.47 11.28 18.01
N PRO A 9 -8.84 12.31 17.41
CA PRO A 9 -7.99 12.09 16.24
C PRO A 9 -6.80 11.16 16.57
N PRO A 10 -6.33 10.34 15.61
CA PRO A 10 -5.19 9.47 15.82
C PRO A 10 -3.92 10.27 16.10
N ALA A 11 -2.94 9.64 16.76
CA ALA A 11 -1.67 10.30 17.04
C ALA A 11 -0.95 10.75 15.76
N ALA A 12 -0.19 11.84 15.88
CA ALA A 12 0.79 12.19 14.85
C ALA A 12 1.84 11.07 14.72
N TYR A 13 2.57 11.06 13.60
CA TYR A 13 3.63 10.11 13.33
C TYR A 13 4.89 10.82 12.83
N VAL A 14 6.05 10.22 13.10
CA VAL A 14 7.33 10.79 12.72
C VAL A 14 7.64 10.49 11.25
N ILE A 15 8.02 11.53 10.50
CA ILE A 15 8.49 11.45 9.11
C ILE A 15 10.02 11.39 9.05
N ASP A 16 10.70 12.18 9.88
CA ASP A 16 12.16 12.31 9.83
C ASP A 16 12.68 12.72 11.20
N ILE A 17 13.84 12.18 11.59
CA ILE A 17 14.53 12.55 12.82
C ILE A 17 15.97 12.86 12.46
N SER A 18 16.48 13.97 12.98
CA SER A 18 17.90 14.30 12.98
C SER A 18 18.39 14.55 14.40
N GLU A 19 19.68 14.88 14.54
CA GLU A 19 20.32 15.17 15.83
C GLU A 19 19.65 16.31 16.62
N SER A 20 19.03 17.26 15.92
CA SER A 20 18.43 18.46 16.53
C SER A 20 17.05 18.82 15.97
N SER A 21 16.43 17.93 15.21
CA SER A 21 15.11 18.19 14.67
C SER A 21 14.26 16.93 14.51
N ILE A 22 12.96 17.09 14.68
CA ILE A 22 11.96 16.05 14.44
C ILE A 22 10.94 16.63 13.48
N THR A 23 10.71 15.92 12.38
CA THR A 23 9.61 16.21 11.45
C THR A 23 8.51 15.19 11.70
N PHE A 24 7.33 15.66 12.05
CA PHE A 24 6.16 14.83 12.28
C PHE A 24 5.00 15.30 11.40
N SER A 25 4.07 14.40 11.15
CA SER A 25 2.89 14.64 10.36
C SER A 25 1.71 13.85 10.90
N TRP A 26 0.51 14.24 10.51
CA TRP A 26 -0.72 13.57 10.92
C TRP A 26 -1.67 13.44 9.74
N GLN A 27 -2.72 12.63 9.92
CA GLN A 27 -3.76 12.51 8.91
C GLN A 27 -4.63 13.78 8.91
N ALA A 28 -4.91 14.31 7.72
CA ALA A 28 -5.83 15.44 7.58
C ALA A 28 -7.20 15.10 8.15
N TYR A 29 -7.71 15.95 9.05
CA TYR A 29 -9.03 15.76 9.64
C TYR A 29 -10.10 16.30 8.68
N PRO A 30 -11.18 15.56 8.41
CA PRO A 30 -12.25 16.03 7.54
C PRO A 30 -12.80 17.39 7.99
N SER A 31 -12.94 18.33 7.06
CA SER A 31 -13.42 19.70 7.33
C SER A 31 -12.51 20.60 8.16
N ALA A 32 -11.34 20.14 8.59
CA ALA A 32 -10.36 20.99 9.25
C ALA A 32 -9.57 21.82 8.24
N SER A 33 -9.49 23.13 8.49
CA SER A 33 -8.71 24.05 7.67
C SER A 33 -7.45 24.54 8.38
N LYS A 34 -7.38 24.37 9.70
CA LYS A 34 -6.28 24.77 10.58
C LYS A 34 -6.10 23.76 11.70
N TYR A 35 -4.92 23.78 12.33
CA TYR A 35 -4.55 22.94 13.45
C TYR A 35 -3.83 23.77 14.53
N ILE A 36 -4.14 23.49 15.79
CA ILE A 36 -3.25 23.82 16.91
C ILE A 36 -2.28 22.66 17.08
N VAL A 37 -0.99 22.94 17.19
CA VAL A 37 0.06 21.93 17.35
C VAL A 37 0.83 22.23 18.62
N SER A 38 0.95 21.24 19.50
CA SER A 38 1.62 21.37 20.79
C SER A 38 2.72 20.33 20.96
N ILE A 39 3.77 20.72 21.67
CA ILE A 39 4.92 19.89 22.02
C ILE A 39 5.14 19.93 23.54
N ALA A 40 5.52 18.81 24.13
CA ALA A 40 6.03 18.74 25.49
C ALA A 40 7.40 18.05 25.50
N SER A 41 8.23 18.37 26.49
CA SER A 41 9.53 17.72 26.71
C SER A 41 9.53 17.00 28.05
N SER A 42 10.34 15.94 28.17
CA SER A 42 10.66 15.32 29.46
C SER A 42 11.51 16.21 30.35
N ASP A 43 12.25 17.16 29.75
CA ASP A 43 13.03 18.17 30.45
C ASP A 43 12.27 19.52 30.40
N PRO A 44 11.70 19.99 31.53
CA PRO A 44 10.91 21.23 31.57
C PRO A 44 11.70 22.48 31.20
N ASP A 45 13.03 22.47 31.37
CA ASP A 45 13.89 23.64 31.16
C ASP A 45 14.22 23.86 29.68
N GLU A 46 13.92 22.88 28.80
CA GLU A 46 14.23 22.96 27.37
C GLU A 46 13.22 23.74 26.53
N LEU A 47 11.98 23.84 27.00
CA LEU A 47 10.90 24.53 26.29
C LEU A 47 10.50 25.75 27.11
N SER A 48 10.75 26.95 26.57
CA SER A 48 10.17 28.17 27.14
C SER A 48 8.68 28.23 26.85
N ASP A 49 7.93 28.97 27.67
CA ASP A 49 6.52 29.31 27.44
C ASP A 49 5.55 28.11 27.41
N VAL A 50 5.86 27.07 28.20
CA VAL A 50 4.95 25.94 28.46
C VAL A 50 3.77 26.35 29.34
N ASP A 51 2.61 25.74 29.14
CA ASP A 51 1.44 25.92 29.99
C ASP A 51 1.56 25.15 31.33
N GLU A 52 0.55 25.30 32.20
CA GLU A 52 0.48 24.60 33.50
C GLU A 52 0.49 23.07 33.38
N SER A 53 0.18 22.54 32.19
CA SER A 53 0.21 21.12 31.87
C SER A 53 1.51 20.68 31.18
N GLY A 54 2.50 21.57 31.06
CA GLY A 54 3.81 21.30 30.47
C GLY A 54 3.83 21.28 28.94
N TRP A 55 2.80 21.81 28.27
CA TRP A 55 2.71 21.85 26.80
C TRP A 55 3.02 23.24 26.26
N LEU A 56 3.93 23.30 25.29
CA LEU A 56 4.19 24.47 24.48
C LEU A 56 3.32 24.43 23.22
N THR A 57 2.49 25.45 23.01
CA THR A 57 1.74 25.63 21.75
C THR A 57 2.64 26.24 20.68
N MET A 58 3.03 25.44 19.69
CA MET A 58 3.92 25.89 18.62
C MET A 58 3.23 26.78 17.59
N SER A 59 1.97 26.49 17.29
CA SER A 59 1.16 27.27 16.35
C SER A 59 -0.32 27.09 16.69
N ARG A 60 -1.10 28.17 16.57
CA ARG A 60 -2.55 28.16 16.79
C ARG A 60 -3.36 28.17 15.49
N SER A 61 -2.71 28.26 14.33
CA SER A 61 -3.35 28.43 13.02
C SER A 61 -2.56 27.73 11.92
N PHE A 62 -2.08 26.52 12.21
CA PHE A 62 -1.24 25.78 11.30
C PHE A 62 -2.10 25.15 10.19
N ARG A 63 -1.89 25.51 8.94
CA ARG A 63 -2.73 25.04 7.81
C ARG A 63 -2.21 23.76 7.15
N ASN A 64 -1.00 23.33 7.50
CA ASN A 64 -0.38 22.15 6.92
C ASN A 64 -0.57 20.93 7.85
N ILE A 65 -0.27 19.73 7.37
CA ILE A 65 -0.39 18.48 8.14
C ILE A 65 0.97 17.89 8.52
N SER A 66 2.06 18.62 8.27
CA SER A 66 3.43 18.23 8.57
C SER A 66 4.19 19.42 9.13
N LEU A 67 4.96 19.21 10.19
CA LEU A 67 5.73 20.24 10.87
C LEU A 67 7.12 19.71 11.22
N LYS A 68 8.15 20.54 11.00
CA LYS A 68 9.53 20.27 11.42
C LYS A 68 9.89 21.15 12.61
N LYS A 69 10.03 20.55 13.81
CA LYS A 69 10.56 21.24 14.98
C LYS A 69 12.08 21.10 14.98
N LYS A 70 12.78 22.23 15.02
CA LYS A 70 14.25 22.32 15.12
C LYS A 70 14.68 22.67 16.54
N ASN A 71 16.00 22.66 16.78
CA ASN A 71 16.65 23.01 18.05
C ASN A 71 16.13 22.16 19.22
N LEU A 72 16.05 20.85 18.98
CA LEU A 72 15.72 19.85 19.98
C LEU A 72 17.01 19.23 20.52
N HIS A 73 17.03 18.90 21.79
CA HIS A 73 18.20 18.35 22.47
C HIS A 73 18.23 16.82 22.38
N PRO A 74 19.40 16.18 22.16
CA PRO A 74 19.55 14.73 21.99
C PRO A 74 19.11 13.85 23.18
N SER A 75 19.16 14.35 24.42
CA SER A 75 18.88 13.54 25.61
C SER A 75 17.39 13.47 25.99
N SER A 76 16.58 14.34 25.40
CA SER A 76 15.22 14.60 25.87
C SER A 76 14.16 13.89 25.03
N ILE A 77 13.07 13.55 25.70
CA ILE A 77 11.93 12.85 25.10
C ILE A 77 10.85 13.87 24.82
N TYR A 78 10.48 14.00 23.56
CA TYR A 78 9.43 14.89 23.12
C TYR A 78 8.13 14.15 22.90
N LYS A 79 7.04 14.84 23.20
CA LYS A 79 5.67 14.41 22.94
C LYS A 79 4.99 15.42 22.03
N PHE A 80 4.14 14.95 21.13
CA PHE A 80 3.42 15.82 20.21
C PHE A 80 1.92 15.50 20.21
N LYS A 81 1.11 16.54 20.13
CA LYS A 81 -0.35 16.43 19.91
C LYS A 81 -0.83 17.56 19.02
N TYR A 82 -1.98 17.35 18.39
CA TYR A 82 -2.63 18.37 17.56
C TYR A 82 -4.13 18.44 17.82
N ARG A 83 -4.75 19.56 17.49
CA ARG A 83 -6.21 19.74 17.55
C ARG A 83 -6.72 20.37 16.25
N PRO A 84 -7.68 19.75 15.54
CA PRO A 84 -8.24 20.31 14.30
C PRO A 84 -9.24 21.44 14.58
N LEU A 85 -9.19 22.48 13.75
CA LEU A 85 -10.11 23.63 13.81
C LEU A 85 -10.70 23.94 12.44
N SER A 86 -11.89 24.55 12.47
CA SER A 86 -12.52 25.20 11.32
C SER A 86 -11.83 26.53 10.97
N ASP A 87 -12.25 27.15 9.86
CA ASP A 87 -11.76 28.48 9.48
C ASP A 87 -12.11 29.57 10.49
N SER A 88 -13.22 29.40 11.22
CA SER A 88 -13.68 30.26 12.32
C SER A 88 -13.04 29.92 13.67
N ASP A 89 -11.92 29.20 13.67
CA ASP A 89 -11.17 28.78 14.86
C ASP A 89 -12.03 27.98 15.87
N THR A 90 -13.05 27.29 15.37
CA THR A 90 -13.92 26.43 16.17
C THR A 90 -13.32 25.02 16.22
N PRO A 91 -13.08 24.43 17.41
CA PRO A 91 -12.62 23.05 17.52
C PRO A 91 -13.58 22.08 16.83
N LEU A 92 -13.04 21.24 15.95
CA LEU A 92 -13.84 20.23 15.23
C LEU A 92 -13.79 18.86 15.90
N ALA A 93 -12.82 18.65 16.79
CA ALA A 93 -12.62 17.44 17.57
C ALA A 93 -11.89 17.77 18.87
N GLU A 94 -11.79 16.77 19.75
CA GLU A 94 -10.88 16.78 20.90
C GLU A 94 -9.40 16.79 20.44
N GLU A 95 -8.48 16.88 21.40
CA GLU A 95 -7.05 16.71 21.10
C GLU A 95 -6.78 15.32 20.53
N SER A 96 -5.81 15.23 19.62
CA SER A 96 -5.32 13.95 19.13
C SER A 96 -4.77 13.11 20.28
N GLU A 97 -4.72 11.80 20.06
CA GLU A 97 -3.83 10.94 20.84
C GLU A 97 -2.40 11.50 20.82
N VAL A 98 -1.67 11.30 21.91
CA VAL A 98 -0.32 11.82 22.05
C VAL A 98 0.66 10.90 21.33
N LEU A 99 1.46 11.48 20.43
CA LEU A 99 2.66 10.84 19.93
C LEU A 99 3.69 10.83 21.08
N GLU A 100 3.75 9.71 21.78
CA GLU A 100 4.63 9.48 22.92
C GLU A 100 6.05 9.08 22.50
N GLY A 101 7.04 9.39 23.34
CA GLY A 101 8.35 8.72 23.28
C GLY A 101 9.29 9.14 22.15
N CYS A 102 9.11 10.29 21.51
CA CYS A 102 9.99 10.73 20.41
C CYS A 102 11.29 11.33 20.93
N LYS A 103 12.41 10.62 20.76
CA LYS A 103 13.74 11.21 20.99
C LYS A 103 14.35 11.65 19.67
N THR A 104 15.07 12.77 19.70
CA THR A 104 16.05 13.09 18.66
C THR A 104 17.09 11.99 18.62
N LEU A 105 17.66 11.73 17.45
CA LEU A 105 18.66 10.69 17.32
C LEU A 105 19.95 11.20 17.96
N THR A 106 20.52 10.44 18.91
CA THR A 106 21.91 10.63 19.38
C THR A 106 22.94 10.13 18.36
N VAL A 107 22.46 9.85 17.14
CA VAL A 107 23.10 9.04 16.12
C VAL A 107 23.41 9.93 14.94
N ALA A 108 24.63 9.83 14.41
CA ALA A 108 25.06 10.61 13.26
C ALA A 108 24.04 10.50 12.11
N SER A 109 23.57 11.65 11.65
CA SER A 109 22.62 11.72 10.53
C SER A 109 23.35 11.97 9.21
N SER A 110 23.08 11.18 8.17
CA SER A 110 23.68 11.39 6.85
C SER A 110 22.96 12.51 6.14
N SER A 111 23.69 13.34 5.39
CA SER A 111 23.09 14.18 4.36
C SER A 111 22.69 13.41 3.10
N ILE A 112 23.09 12.13 2.98
CA ILE A 112 22.88 11.32 1.78
C ILE A 112 21.64 10.44 1.95
N SER A 113 20.70 10.58 1.03
CA SER A 113 19.57 9.66 0.88
C SER A 113 20.00 8.40 0.10
N PRO A 114 19.42 7.22 0.38
CA PRO A 114 19.59 6.05 -0.48
C PRO A 114 19.23 6.34 -1.94
N ASP A 115 19.91 5.70 -2.87
CA ASP A 115 19.55 5.71 -4.29
C ASP A 115 18.51 4.62 -4.56
N CYS A 116 17.47 4.94 -5.35
CA CYS A 116 16.44 3.97 -5.70
C CYS A 116 16.31 3.85 -7.21
N LYS A 117 16.25 2.60 -7.68
CA LYS A 117 16.02 2.24 -9.08
C LYS A 117 14.81 1.32 -9.18
N VAL A 118 13.96 1.60 -10.15
CA VAL A 118 12.82 0.73 -10.44
C VAL A 118 13.36 -0.51 -11.14
N SER A 119 13.26 -1.67 -10.47
CA SER A 119 13.96 -2.92 -10.86
C SER A 119 13.02 -3.97 -11.47
N GLY A 120 11.69 -3.75 -11.39
CA GLY A 120 10.68 -4.61 -12.03
C GLY A 120 9.26 -4.32 -11.54
N SER A 121 8.31 -5.18 -11.94
CA SER A 121 6.89 -5.04 -11.55
C SER A 121 6.72 -5.10 -10.04
N GLY A 122 6.21 -4.03 -9.44
CA GLY A 122 6.07 -3.95 -7.98
C GLY A 122 7.41 -4.05 -7.22
N GLN A 123 8.53 -3.74 -7.89
CA GLN A 123 9.88 -3.86 -7.32
C GLN A 123 10.65 -2.54 -7.41
N ILE A 124 11.22 -2.14 -6.27
CA ILE A 124 12.15 -1.03 -6.17
C ILE A 124 13.43 -1.57 -5.54
N GLU A 125 14.53 -1.43 -6.26
CA GLU A 125 15.88 -1.63 -5.74
C GLU A 125 16.29 -0.37 -5.00
N VAL A 126 16.68 -0.53 -3.74
CA VAL A 126 17.20 0.54 -2.87
C VAL A 126 18.66 0.21 -2.60
N SER A 127 19.53 1.16 -2.83
CA SER A 127 20.97 1.03 -2.63
C SER A 127 21.52 2.23 -1.86
N TRP A 128 22.56 2.03 -1.08
CA TRP A 128 23.19 3.10 -0.32
C TRP A 128 24.70 2.90 -0.25
N THR A 129 25.41 3.93 0.17
CA THR A 129 26.82 3.83 0.51
C THR A 129 26.96 3.64 2.02
N CYS A 130 27.97 2.87 2.42
CA CYS A 130 28.34 2.80 3.83
C CYS A 130 28.71 4.21 4.30
N PRO A 131 28.14 4.71 5.42
CA PRO A 131 28.54 6.01 5.94
C PRO A 131 30.04 6.02 6.25
N PRO A 132 30.78 7.06 5.83
CA PRO A 132 32.20 7.20 6.18
C PRO A 132 32.35 7.21 7.71
N ASP A 133 33.42 6.60 8.20
CA ASP A 133 33.76 6.45 9.63
C ASP A 133 32.84 5.56 10.47
N SER A 134 31.93 4.81 9.82
CA SER A 134 31.12 3.78 10.46
C SER A 134 31.53 2.38 10.00
N ASN A 135 31.61 1.42 10.93
CA ASN A 135 31.74 -0.02 10.66
C ASN A 135 30.44 -0.74 11.07
N PRO A 136 29.31 -0.47 10.39
CA PRO A 136 28.05 -1.11 10.76
C PRO A 136 28.13 -2.62 10.51
N THR A 137 27.72 -3.39 11.50
CA THR A 137 27.60 -4.85 11.41
C THR A 137 26.38 -5.29 10.61
N SER A 138 25.37 -4.43 10.50
CA SER A 138 24.17 -4.67 9.69
C SER A 138 23.45 -3.37 9.33
N TYR A 139 22.47 -3.47 8.44
CA TYR A 139 21.57 -2.36 8.10
C TYR A 139 20.12 -2.75 8.36
N GLN A 140 19.27 -1.77 8.62
CA GLN A 140 17.82 -1.91 8.66
C GLN A 140 17.20 -1.00 7.61
N LEU A 141 16.37 -1.57 6.75
CA LEU A 141 15.55 -0.81 5.81
C LEU A 141 14.21 -0.46 6.45
N ASN A 142 13.86 0.81 6.43
CA ASN A 142 12.54 1.32 6.77
C ASN A 142 11.83 1.84 5.50
N MET A 143 10.51 1.69 5.46
CA MET A 143 9.68 2.13 4.34
C MET A 143 8.40 2.77 4.86
N ARG A 144 7.90 3.78 4.15
CA ARG A 144 6.55 4.32 4.36
C ARG A 144 5.88 4.67 3.04
N THR A 145 4.56 4.78 3.06
CA THR A 145 3.78 5.41 1.99
C THR A 145 3.79 6.94 2.13
N GLU A 146 3.12 7.66 1.24
CA GLU A 146 2.98 9.13 1.35
C GLU A 146 2.39 9.58 2.69
N THR A 147 1.49 8.77 3.25
CA THR A 147 0.91 8.92 4.58
C THR A 147 1.36 7.80 5.50
N GLY A 148 1.58 8.11 6.77
CA GLY A 148 1.94 7.15 7.82
C GLY A 148 3.43 7.12 8.21
N PRO A 149 3.75 6.44 9.33
CA PRO A 149 5.10 6.32 9.86
C PRO A 149 5.98 5.42 9.00
N PHE A 150 7.30 5.53 9.20
CA PHE A 150 8.25 4.52 8.73
C PHE A 150 8.05 3.19 9.46
N GLU A 151 7.76 2.16 8.67
CA GLU A 151 7.68 0.78 9.15
C GLU A 151 8.99 0.06 8.84
N LYS A 152 9.40 -0.82 9.76
CA LYS A 152 10.56 -1.68 9.58
C LYS A 152 10.25 -2.73 8.51
N VAL A 153 11.00 -2.71 7.42
CA VAL A 153 10.91 -3.74 6.38
C VAL A 153 11.69 -4.99 6.78
N GLY A 154 12.89 -4.81 7.34
CA GLY A 154 13.75 -5.92 7.76
C GLY A 154 15.21 -5.55 7.90
N ALA A 155 15.99 -6.48 8.46
CA ALA A 155 17.45 -6.39 8.50
C ALA A 155 18.02 -6.82 7.15
N VAL A 156 19.00 -6.06 6.65
CA VAL A 156 19.65 -6.27 5.36
C VAL A 156 21.15 -6.50 5.59
N LYS A 157 21.69 -7.51 4.90
CA LYS A 157 23.13 -7.73 4.77
C LYS A 157 23.60 -7.08 3.47
N GLY A 158 24.61 -6.22 3.55
CA GLY A 158 25.11 -5.45 2.41
C GLY A 158 24.37 -4.12 2.21
N THR A 159 24.62 -3.49 1.05
CA THR A 159 24.22 -2.10 0.76
C THR A 159 23.17 -1.97 -0.34
N VAL A 160 22.57 -3.09 -0.77
CA VAL A 160 21.55 -3.13 -1.82
C VAL A 160 20.44 -4.09 -1.38
N VAL A 161 19.19 -3.69 -1.58
CA VAL A 161 18.01 -4.51 -1.30
C VAL A 161 16.94 -4.28 -2.36
N VAL A 162 16.33 -5.36 -2.84
CA VAL A 162 15.18 -5.26 -3.75
C VAL A 162 13.91 -5.48 -2.94
N LYS A 163 13.13 -4.40 -2.74
CA LYS A 163 11.82 -4.49 -2.13
C LYS A 163 10.79 -4.94 -3.17
N LYS A 164 10.14 -6.07 -2.90
CA LYS A 164 9.12 -6.68 -3.76
C LYS A 164 7.71 -6.50 -3.20
N ASN A 165 6.72 -6.88 -4.00
CA ASN A 165 5.29 -6.87 -3.68
C ASN A 165 4.81 -5.47 -3.26
N LEU A 166 5.35 -4.43 -3.88
CA LEU A 166 4.89 -3.07 -3.68
C LEU A 166 3.66 -2.83 -4.54
N ASP A 167 2.62 -2.25 -3.94
CA ASP A 167 1.45 -1.76 -4.65
C ASP A 167 1.89 -0.67 -5.64
N PRO A 168 1.74 -0.88 -6.96
CA PRO A 168 2.23 0.03 -7.97
C PRO A 168 1.41 1.32 -8.08
N THR A 169 0.26 1.42 -7.40
CA THR A 169 -0.55 2.64 -7.34
C THR A 169 0.00 3.65 -6.34
N LYS A 170 0.71 3.17 -5.29
CA LYS A 170 1.23 3.97 -4.19
C LYS A 170 2.65 4.45 -4.45
N LYS A 171 3.01 5.56 -3.79
CA LYS A 171 4.40 6.05 -3.72
C LYS A 171 5.01 5.67 -2.38
N TYR A 172 6.28 5.33 -2.42
CA TYR A 172 7.04 4.89 -1.25
C TYR A 172 8.26 5.77 -1.01
N HIS A 173 8.57 5.96 0.26
CA HIS A 173 9.81 6.54 0.74
C HIS A 173 10.60 5.48 1.47
N PHE A 174 11.92 5.53 1.35
CA PHE A 174 12.83 4.60 2.01
C PHE A 174 13.81 5.37 2.90
N GLN A 175 14.21 4.72 3.98
CA GLN A 175 15.25 5.19 4.89
C GLN A 175 16.07 3.98 5.34
N VAL A 176 17.36 4.17 5.52
CA VAL A 176 18.29 3.14 5.96
C VAL A 176 18.90 3.53 7.29
N LEU A 177 18.87 2.60 8.24
CA LEU A 177 19.55 2.71 9.52
C LEU A 177 20.78 1.79 9.48
N ALA A 178 21.96 2.34 9.71
CA ALA A 178 23.18 1.55 9.91
C ALA A 178 23.25 1.14 11.38
N MET A 179 23.61 -0.12 11.63
CA MET A 179 23.55 -0.73 12.96
C MET A 179 24.92 -1.32 13.35
N SER A 180 25.34 -1.14 14.60
CA SER A 180 26.44 -1.87 15.24
C SER A 180 25.95 -2.47 16.55
N ASP A 181 26.14 -3.77 16.75
CA ASP A 181 25.67 -4.51 17.95
C ASP A 181 24.22 -4.20 18.37
N ALA A 182 23.31 -4.19 17.38
CA ALA A 182 21.88 -3.85 17.52
C ALA A 182 21.57 -2.40 17.95
N THR A 183 22.57 -1.53 18.04
CA THR A 183 22.39 -0.08 18.21
C THR A 183 22.44 0.62 16.86
N VAL A 184 21.62 1.65 16.67
CA VAL A 184 21.65 2.46 15.45
C VAL A 184 22.85 3.41 15.54
N THR A 185 23.76 3.34 14.59
CA THR A 185 24.97 4.18 14.53
C THR A 185 24.90 5.27 13.46
N HIS A 186 24.05 5.09 12.45
CA HIS A 186 23.80 6.11 11.44
C HIS A 186 22.37 6.05 10.92
N THR A 187 21.78 7.19 10.59
CA THR A 187 20.48 7.25 9.91
C THR A 187 20.59 8.04 8.61
N SER A 188 20.14 7.45 7.50
CA SER A 188 20.10 8.16 6.21
C SER A 188 18.96 9.18 6.17
N GLN A 189 19.06 10.15 5.27
CA GLN A 189 17.87 10.92 4.87
C GLN A 189 16.85 10.01 4.19
N SER A 190 15.56 10.40 4.29
CA SER A 190 14.50 9.80 3.51
C SER A 190 14.72 10.05 2.02
N THR A 191 14.44 9.06 1.20
CA THR A 191 14.40 9.26 -0.25
C THR A 191 13.23 10.16 -0.66
N LYS A 192 13.32 10.74 -1.86
CA LYS A 192 12.15 11.25 -2.59
C LYS A 192 11.13 10.11 -2.83
N PRO A 193 9.85 10.40 -3.15
CA PRO A 193 8.87 9.34 -3.38
C PRO A 193 9.18 8.58 -4.67
N TYR A 194 9.12 7.25 -4.61
CA TYR A 194 9.25 6.36 -5.77
C TYR A 194 7.99 5.54 -5.98
N LYS A 195 7.58 5.40 -7.23
CA LYS A 195 6.45 4.56 -7.65
C LYS A 195 7.00 3.32 -8.37
N PRO A 196 6.61 2.09 -7.99
CA PRO A 196 7.01 0.89 -8.70
C PRO A 196 6.53 0.91 -10.16
N ALA A 197 7.25 0.23 -11.06
CA ALA A 197 6.83 0.12 -12.45
C ALA A 197 5.56 -0.74 -12.57
N LEU A 198 4.67 -0.32 -13.47
CA LEU A 198 3.56 -1.13 -13.97
C LEU A 198 4.08 -2.08 -15.05
N THR A 199 4.73 -3.16 -14.65
CA THR A 199 5.20 -4.19 -15.60
C THR A 199 4.38 -5.46 -15.44
N VAL A 200 4.07 -6.11 -16.56
CA VAL A 200 3.39 -7.41 -16.58
C VAL A 200 4.42 -8.45 -16.96
N SER A 201 4.34 -9.64 -16.39
CA SER A 201 5.25 -10.71 -16.79
C SER A 201 5.12 -10.92 -18.30
N LYS A 202 6.24 -11.16 -19.01
CA LYS A 202 6.22 -11.40 -20.46
C LYS A 202 5.24 -12.53 -20.84
N PHE A 203 5.03 -13.48 -19.93
CA PHE A 203 4.02 -14.52 -20.06
C PHE A 203 2.62 -13.93 -20.18
N TYR A 204 2.21 -13.09 -19.24
CA TYR A 204 0.88 -12.48 -19.26
C TYR A 204 0.69 -11.54 -20.45
N SER A 205 1.70 -10.75 -20.84
CA SER A 205 1.64 -9.93 -22.06
C SER A 205 1.50 -10.76 -23.35
N ARG A 206 1.93 -12.02 -23.35
CA ARG A 206 1.73 -12.95 -24.47
C ARG A 206 0.42 -13.71 -24.40
N THR A 207 -0.17 -13.84 -23.20
CA THR A 207 -1.30 -14.73 -22.91
C THR A 207 -2.63 -13.99 -22.92
N PHE A 208 -2.65 -12.73 -22.50
CA PHE A 208 -3.83 -11.87 -22.46
C PHE A 208 -3.80 -10.83 -23.57
N PRO A 209 -4.97 -10.27 -23.95
CA PRO A 209 -5.02 -9.08 -24.78
C PRO A 209 -4.33 -7.87 -24.10
N PRO A 210 -3.95 -6.83 -24.87
CA PRO A 210 -3.30 -5.64 -24.32
C PRO A 210 -4.18 -4.87 -23.32
N THR A 211 -5.50 -5.06 -23.38
CA THR A 211 -6.50 -4.45 -22.50
C THR A 211 -7.44 -5.51 -21.93
N LEU A 212 -7.86 -5.32 -20.69
CA LEU A 212 -8.95 -6.07 -20.06
C LEU A 212 -10.10 -5.13 -19.76
N LEU A 213 -11.32 -5.66 -19.68
CA LEU A 213 -12.46 -4.92 -19.16
C LEU A 213 -12.39 -4.89 -17.64
N SER A 214 -12.41 -3.68 -17.06
CA SER A 214 -12.52 -3.45 -15.63
C SER A 214 -13.76 -2.61 -15.34
N LYS A 215 -14.36 -2.76 -14.16
CA LYS A 215 -15.49 -1.94 -13.73
C LYS A 215 -14.99 -0.67 -13.06
N ASP A 216 -15.53 0.47 -13.47
CA ASP A 216 -15.33 1.74 -12.78
C ASP A 216 -16.20 1.82 -11.50
N PRO A 217 -16.05 2.87 -10.68
CA PRO A 217 -16.88 3.05 -9.47
C PRO A 217 -18.39 3.17 -9.74
N SER A 218 -18.80 3.49 -10.97
CA SER A 218 -20.21 3.54 -11.39
C SER A 218 -20.75 2.17 -11.83
N GLY A 219 -19.88 1.15 -11.88
CA GLY A 219 -20.20 -0.20 -12.34
C GLY A 219 -20.13 -0.39 -13.85
N LYS A 220 -19.68 0.63 -14.61
CA LYS A 220 -19.53 0.56 -16.05
C LYS A 220 -18.24 -0.17 -16.41
N SER A 221 -18.32 -1.12 -17.34
CA SER A 221 -17.16 -1.83 -17.89
C SER A 221 -16.41 -0.94 -18.88
N LEU A 222 -15.11 -0.76 -18.68
CA LEU A 222 -14.22 0.02 -19.53
C LEU A 222 -12.95 -0.77 -19.85
N PRO A 223 -12.37 -0.61 -21.04
CA PRO A 223 -11.07 -1.19 -21.36
C PRO A 223 -9.97 -0.49 -20.56
N VAL A 224 -9.16 -1.28 -19.85
CA VAL A 224 -8.04 -0.84 -19.04
C VAL A 224 -6.79 -1.60 -19.48
N PRO A 225 -5.61 -0.93 -19.63
CA PRO A 225 -4.38 -1.62 -19.99
C PRO A 225 -4.07 -2.78 -19.06
N LEU A 226 -3.63 -3.92 -19.63
CA LEU A 226 -3.26 -5.12 -18.89
C LEU A 226 -2.25 -4.83 -17.77
N SER A 227 -1.33 -3.89 -18.03
CA SER A 227 -0.33 -3.44 -17.05
C SER A 227 -0.89 -2.69 -15.87
N THR A 228 -2.00 -1.99 -16.03
CA THR A 228 -2.69 -1.36 -14.91
C THR A 228 -3.41 -2.42 -14.07
N VAL A 229 -4.02 -3.42 -14.72
CA VAL A 229 -4.84 -4.44 -14.06
C VAL A 229 -4.01 -5.48 -13.31
N LEU A 230 -2.95 -5.99 -13.93
CA LEU A 230 -2.18 -7.13 -13.40
C LEU A 230 -0.83 -6.76 -12.80
N SER A 231 -0.42 -5.49 -12.82
CA SER A 231 0.86 -5.10 -12.20
C SER A 231 0.84 -5.33 -10.70
N GLY A 232 1.94 -5.86 -10.16
CA GLY A 232 2.07 -6.20 -8.76
C GLY A 232 1.17 -7.34 -8.29
N THR A 233 0.32 -7.91 -9.16
CA THR A 233 -0.54 -9.04 -8.83
C THR A 233 0.31 -10.31 -8.68
N SER A 234 0.20 -10.97 -7.53
CA SER A 234 0.98 -12.18 -7.25
C SER A 234 0.41 -13.43 -7.92
N THR A 235 -0.92 -13.43 -8.14
CA THR A 235 -1.67 -14.61 -8.60
C THR A 235 -2.87 -14.17 -9.44
N VAL A 236 -3.11 -14.83 -10.57
CA VAL A 236 -4.25 -14.57 -11.46
C VAL A 236 -5.12 -15.82 -11.55
N LEU A 237 -6.42 -15.66 -11.27
CA LEU A 237 -7.43 -16.70 -11.35
C LEU A 237 -8.19 -16.52 -12.68
N LEU A 238 -7.95 -17.42 -13.63
CA LEU A 238 -8.70 -17.49 -14.87
C LEU A 238 -10.00 -18.24 -14.64
N TYR A 239 -11.12 -17.53 -14.76
CA TYR A 239 -12.45 -18.10 -14.57
C TYR A 239 -13.16 -18.29 -15.91
N PHE A 240 -13.25 -19.53 -16.36
CA PHE A 240 -13.96 -19.91 -17.58
C PHE A 240 -15.40 -20.27 -17.24
N SER A 241 -16.35 -19.53 -17.80
CA SER A 241 -17.76 -19.61 -17.43
C SER A 241 -18.66 -18.98 -18.49
N ALA A 242 -19.97 -19.23 -18.40
CA ALA A 242 -20.96 -18.67 -19.31
C ALA A 242 -22.32 -18.49 -18.63
N SER A 243 -23.11 -17.54 -19.12
CA SER A 243 -24.44 -17.20 -18.63
C SER A 243 -25.42 -18.37 -18.73
N TRP A 244 -25.34 -19.15 -19.81
CA TRP A 244 -26.23 -20.27 -20.11
C TRP A 244 -25.94 -21.52 -19.26
N CYS A 245 -24.76 -21.59 -18.63
CA CYS A 245 -24.31 -22.74 -17.85
C CYS A 245 -24.88 -22.73 -16.41
N GLY A 246 -25.73 -23.71 -16.09
CA GLY A 246 -26.35 -23.85 -14.77
C GLY A 246 -25.35 -23.95 -13.61
N PRO A 247 -24.41 -24.90 -13.63
CA PRO A 247 -23.38 -25.02 -12.59
C PRO A 247 -22.52 -23.76 -12.42
N CYS A 248 -22.27 -23.03 -13.52
CA CYS A 248 -21.55 -21.77 -13.50
C CYS A 248 -22.28 -20.69 -12.69
N ARG A 249 -23.61 -20.56 -12.90
CA ARG A 249 -24.45 -19.64 -12.13
C ARG A 249 -24.51 -19.98 -10.64
N GLN A 250 -24.33 -21.25 -10.27
CA GLN A 250 -24.24 -21.67 -8.86
C GLN A 250 -22.86 -21.37 -8.25
N PHE A 251 -21.78 -21.50 -9.03
CA PHE A 251 -20.42 -21.26 -8.53
C PHE A 251 -20.06 -19.77 -8.43
N THR A 252 -20.51 -18.95 -9.37
CA THR A 252 -20.16 -17.51 -9.43
C THR A 252 -20.41 -16.77 -8.12
N PRO A 253 -21.58 -16.87 -7.45
CA PRO A 253 -21.82 -16.19 -6.18
C PRO A 253 -20.81 -16.55 -5.07
N ASN A 254 -20.42 -17.83 -5.00
CA ASN A 254 -19.42 -18.29 -4.02
C ASN A 254 -18.04 -17.70 -4.32
N LEU A 255 -17.65 -17.65 -5.60
CA LEU A 255 -16.40 -17.02 -6.03
C LEU A 255 -16.41 -15.49 -5.78
N VAL A 256 -17.55 -14.82 -5.93
CA VAL A 256 -17.71 -13.40 -5.61
C VAL A 256 -17.46 -13.12 -4.13
N SER A 257 -18.05 -13.91 -3.24
CA SER A 257 -17.83 -13.78 -1.80
C SER A 257 -16.35 -13.98 -1.45
N PHE A 258 -15.75 -15.05 -1.97
CA PHE A 258 -14.33 -15.35 -1.79
C PHE A 258 -13.42 -14.22 -2.30
N TYR A 259 -13.70 -13.69 -3.49
CA TYR A 259 -12.93 -12.59 -4.07
C TYR A 259 -12.99 -11.34 -3.19
N ARG A 260 -14.18 -10.94 -2.75
CA ARG A 260 -14.36 -9.74 -1.91
C ARG A 260 -13.63 -9.85 -0.58
N GLU A 261 -13.60 -11.03 0.01
CA GLU A 261 -12.97 -11.25 1.32
C GLU A 261 -11.44 -11.35 1.23
N TYR A 262 -10.91 -12.02 0.20
CA TYR A 262 -9.52 -12.46 0.21
C TYR A 262 -8.62 -11.85 -0.88
N ALA A 263 -9.17 -11.27 -1.96
CA ALA A 263 -8.37 -10.80 -3.09
C ALA A 263 -7.34 -9.74 -2.70
N THR A 264 -7.75 -8.75 -1.91
CA THR A 264 -6.84 -7.70 -1.41
C THR A 264 -5.84 -8.25 -0.39
N LYS A 265 -6.30 -9.10 0.54
CA LYS A 265 -5.47 -9.68 1.62
C LYS A 265 -4.34 -10.56 1.08
N TYR A 266 -4.64 -11.32 0.01
CA TYR A 266 -3.71 -12.26 -0.60
C TYR A 266 -3.22 -11.85 -1.99
N ASN A 267 -3.50 -10.61 -2.40
CA ASN A 267 -3.02 -10.01 -3.64
C ASN A 267 -3.21 -10.90 -4.89
N PHE A 268 -4.44 -11.32 -5.15
CA PHE A 268 -4.81 -12.04 -6.36
C PHE A 268 -5.91 -11.31 -7.14
N GLN A 269 -5.95 -11.54 -8.45
CA GLN A 269 -6.99 -11.00 -9.35
C GLN A 269 -7.74 -12.12 -10.04
N VAL A 270 -9.04 -11.94 -10.28
CA VAL A 270 -9.83 -12.83 -11.12
C VAL A 270 -9.97 -12.18 -12.50
N VAL A 271 -9.80 -12.98 -13.56
CA VAL A 271 -10.08 -12.58 -14.94
C VAL A 271 -11.09 -13.56 -15.52
N PHE A 272 -12.27 -13.04 -15.85
CA PHE A 272 -13.33 -13.78 -16.51
C PHE A 272 -13.01 -13.99 -17.99
N VAL A 273 -13.09 -15.25 -18.41
CA VAL A 273 -12.95 -15.67 -19.80
C VAL A 273 -14.27 -16.28 -20.22
N SER A 274 -15.06 -15.53 -20.98
CA SER A 274 -16.42 -15.94 -21.32
C SER A 274 -16.46 -17.01 -22.40
N CYS A 275 -17.29 -18.02 -22.15
CA CYS A 275 -17.74 -19.02 -23.11
C CYS A 275 -19.19 -18.74 -23.60
N ASP A 276 -19.69 -17.52 -23.41
CA ASP A 276 -20.96 -17.08 -23.99
C ASP A 276 -20.84 -17.01 -25.52
N ARG A 277 -21.99 -17.12 -26.19
CA ARG A 277 -22.06 -17.17 -27.66
C ARG A 277 -22.37 -15.82 -28.29
N ASP A 278 -22.76 -14.85 -27.48
CA ASP A 278 -23.13 -13.51 -27.91
C ASP A 278 -22.78 -12.49 -26.83
N GLU A 279 -22.54 -11.25 -27.28
CA GLU A 279 -22.08 -10.16 -26.44
C GLU A 279 -23.13 -9.73 -25.41
N ASN A 280 -24.43 -9.86 -25.71
CA ASN A 280 -25.50 -9.47 -24.80
C ASN A 280 -25.53 -10.38 -23.56
N SER A 281 -25.48 -11.70 -23.79
CA SER A 281 -25.39 -12.70 -22.72
C SER A 281 -24.14 -12.49 -21.86
N PHE A 282 -23.00 -12.19 -22.49
CA PHE A 282 -21.76 -11.82 -21.81
C PHE A 282 -21.95 -10.58 -20.92
N ASN A 283 -22.41 -9.48 -21.51
CA ASN A 283 -22.56 -8.19 -20.83
C ASN A 283 -23.56 -8.27 -19.67
N GLU A 284 -24.65 -9.00 -19.84
CA GLU A 284 -25.62 -9.22 -18.77
C GLU A 284 -25.00 -10.00 -17.59
N TYR A 285 -24.33 -11.12 -17.89
CA TYR A 285 -23.80 -12.00 -16.86
C TYR A 285 -22.61 -11.37 -16.13
N TYR A 286 -21.65 -10.84 -16.87
CA TYR A 286 -20.51 -10.11 -16.33
C TYR A 286 -20.95 -8.85 -15.59
N GLY A 287 -21.81 -8.04 -16.21
CA GLY A 287 -22.30 -6.78 -15.68
C GLY A 287 -23.04 -6.92 -14.35
N LYS A 288 -23.94 -7.90 -14.23
CA LYS A 288 -24.77 -8.08 -13.03
C LYS A 288 -24.08 -8.83 -11.90
N HIS A 289 -23.22 -9.80 -12.19
CA HIS A 289 -22.79 -10.76 -11.16
C HIS A 289 -21.33 -10.69 -10.77
N MET A 290 -20.45 -10.13 -11.60
CA MET A 290 -19.00 -10.27 -11.41
C MET A 290 -18.31 -8.95 -11.05
N PRO A 291 -17.55 -8.84 -9.94
CA PRO A 291 -16.86 -7.61 -9.55
C PRO A 291 -15.42 -7.50 -10.11
N TRP A 292 -14.94 -8.52 -10.82
CA TRP A 292 -13.55 -8.64 -11.28
C TRP A 292 -13.41 -8.25 -12.76
N ASN A 293 -12.24 -8.48 -13.35
CA ASN A 293 -11.93 -8.09 -14.72
C ASN A 293 -12.38 -9.16 -15.73
N ALA A 294 -12.51 -8.81 -17.01
CA ALA A 294 -12.84 -9.76 -18.07
C ALA A 294 -11.98 -9.55 -19.33
N VAL A 295 -11.77 -10.62 -20.09
CA VAL A 295 -11.30 -10.50 -21.47
C VAL A 295 -12.43 -9.88 -22.31
N PRO A 296 -12.18 -8.85 -23.13
CA PRO A 296 -13.20 -8.29 -24.02
C PRO A 296 -13.87 -9.37 -24.88
N PHE A 297 -15.18 -9.28 -25.09
CA PHE A 297 -15.92 -10.34 -25.78
C PHE A 297 -15.56 -10.40 -27.27
N ASP A 298 -15.79 -9.31 -28.01
CA ASP A 298 -15.51 -9.21 -29.45
C ASP A 298 -14.01 -9.07 -29.72
N GLU A 299 -13.38 -8.01 -29.21
CA GLU A 299 -11.95 -7.70 -29.44
C GLU A 299 -10.99 -8.76 -28.88
N GLY A 300 -11.48 -9.65 -28.01
CA GLY A 300 -10.69 -10.70 -27.35
C GLY A 300 -11.09 -12.12 -27.75
N GLU A 301 -11.83 -12.34 -28.85
CA GLU A 301 -12.26 -13.68 -29.29
C GLU A 301 -11.08 -14.65 -29.45
N GLU A 302 -10.05 -14.26 -30.21
CA GLU A 302 -8.85 -15.08 -30.42
C GLU A 302 -8.16 -15.43 -29.10
N GLU A 303 -8.03 -14.45 -28.18
CA GLU A 303 -7.46 -14.69 -26.86
C GLU A 303 -8.34 -15.59 -25.99
N ARG A 304 -9.68 -15.45 -26.04
CA ARG A 304 -10.60 -16.33 -25.31
C ARG A 304 -10.46 -17.78 -25.80
N GLU A 305 -10.41 -18.00 -27.10
CA GLU A 305 -10.20 -19.33 -27.68
C GLU A 305 -8.83 -19.91 -27.32
N ARG A 306 -7.76 -19.11 -27.48
CA ARG A 306 -6.40 -19.51 -27.13
C ARG A 306 -6.26 -19.84 -25.65
N LEU A 307 -6.87 -19.05 -24.77
CA LEU A 307 -6.88 -19.33 -23.32
C LEU A 307 -7.59 -20.65 -23.03
N GLN A 308 -8.76 -20.89 -23.63
CA GLN A 308 -9.48 -22.15 -23.46
C GLN A 308 -8.65 -23.36 -23.94
N ALA A 309 -7.99 -23.24 -25.09
CA ALA A 309 -7.11 -24.29 -25.64
C ALA A 309 -5.89 -24.54 -24.75
N ASN A 310 -5.18 -23.48 -24.34
CA ASN A 310 -3.96 -23.57 -23.53
C ASN A 310 -4.19 -24.28 -22.19
N TYR A 311 -5.36 -24.05 -21.59
CA TYR A 311 -5.74 -24.65 -20.30
C TYR A 311 -6.71 -25.83 -20.43
N ARG A 312 -6.83 -26.38 -21.64
CA ARG A 312 -7.59 -27.61 -21.96
C ARG A 312 -9.01 -27.58 -21.37
N VAL A 313 -9.69 -26.45 -21.54
CA VAL A 313 -11.04 -26.24 -21.02
C VAL A 313 -12.01 -27.08 -21.84
N SER A 314 -12.36 -28.26 -21.34
CA SER A 314 -13.36 -29.16 -21.94
C SER A 314 -14.74 -29.06 -21.29
N GLY A 315 -14.86 -28.29 -20.20
CA GLY A 315 -16.09 -28.11 -19.45
C GLY A 315 -16.01 -26.89 -18.53
N ILE A 316 -17.17 -26.29 -18.28
CA ILE A 316 -17.34 -25.11 -17.42
C ILE A 316 -18.33 -25.39 -16.28
N PRO A 317 -18.18 -24.76 -15.10
CA PRO A 317 -17.17 -23.77 -14.75
C PRO A 317 -15.79 -24.39 -14.57
N ARG A 318 -14.73 -23.63 -14.89
CA ARG A 318 -13.34 -24.01 -14.63
C ARG A 318 -12.57 -22.81 -14.09
N LEU A 319 -11.76 -23.02 -13.05
CA LEU A 319 -11.00 -21.96 -12.38
C LEU A 319 -9.53 -22.33 -12.33
N VAL A 320 -8.71 -21.77 -13.21
CA VAL A 320 -7.27 -22.03 -13.28
C VAL A 320 -6.53 -20.95 -12.49
N VAL A 321 -5.59 -21.35 -11.63
CA VAL A 321 -4.81 -20.43 -10.80
C VAL A 321 -3.40 -20.35 -11.33
N LEU A 322 -2.97 -19.14 -11.70
CA LEU A 322 -1.65 -18.84 -12.23
C LEU A 322 -0.86 -18.02 -11.21
N GLY A 323 0.39 -18.41 -10.95
CA GLY A 323 1.34 -17.56 -10.21
C GLY A 323 1.81 -16.37 -11.05
N GLY A 324 2.41 -15.36 -10.42
CA GLY A 324 2.91 -14.16 -11.11
C GLY A 324 3.93 -14.42 -12.22
N ASP A 325 4.59 -15.59 -12.19
CA ASP A 325 5.51 -16.08 -13.22
C ASP A 325 4.80 -16.80 -14.40
N GLY A 326 3.47 -16.95 -14.34
CA GLY A 326 2.65 -17.63 -15.33
C GLY A 326 2.49 -19.14 -15.12
N LYS A 327 3.09 -19.72 -14.07
CA LYS A 327 2.96 -21.16 -13.80
C LYS A 327 1.60 -21.48 -13.19
N VAL A 328 1.05 -22.63 -13.57
CA VAL A 328 -0.19 -23.16 -12.99
C VAL A 328 0.09 -23.64 -11.57
N LYS A 329 -0.55 -22.99 -10.58
CA LYS A 329 -0.56 -23.41 -9.17
C LYS A 329 -1.72 -24.35 -8.85
N CYS A 330 -2.84 -24.19 -9.56
CA CYS A 330 -4.00 -25.06 -9.47
C CYS A 330 -4.68 -25.14 -10.82
N ASP A 331 -4.82 -26.35 -11.36
CA ASP A 331 -5.40 -26.59 -12.68
C ASP A 331 -6.93 -26.47 -12.70
N ASN A 332 -7.59 -26.74 -11.57
CA ASN A 332 -9.01 -26.46 -11.40
C ASN A 332 -9.38 -26.26 -9.93
N GLY A 333 -9.72 -25.03 -9.56
CA GLY A 333 -10.19 -24.67 -8.22
C GLY A 333 -11.69 -24.92 -8.00
N VAL A 334 -12.45 -25.29 -9.04
CA VAL A 334 -13.87 -25.62 -8.90
C VAL A 334 -14.03 -26.91 -8.11
N GLY A 335 -14.92 -26.91 -7.11
CA GLY A 335 -15.18 -28.04 -6.22
C GLY A 335 -14.26 -28.10 -4.99
N GLY A 336 -13.21 -27.29 -4.95
CA GLY A 336 -12.42 -27.07 -3.74
C GLY A 336 -13.09 -26.07 -2.77
N ALA A 337 -12.67 -26.08 -1.50
CA ALA A 337 -13.12 -25.10 -0.52
C ALA A 337 -12.58 -23.70 -0.85
N LEU A 338 -13.47 -22.72 -0.98
CA LEU A 338 -13.14 -21.31 -1.15
C LEU A 338 -13.07 -20.63 0.22
N ASN A 339 -11.91 -20.71 0.87
CA ASN A 339 -11.66 -20.18 2.21
C ASN A 339 -10.25 -19.57 2.32
N GLU A 340 -9.95 -18.96 3.46
CA GLU A 340 -8.67 -18.30 3.73
C GLU A 340 -7.44 -19.20 3.46
N ASP A 341 -7.48 -20.47 3.85
CA ASP A 341 -6.37 -21.41 3.63
C ASP A 341 -6.09 -21.64 2.14
N THR A 342 -7.15 -21.75 1.34
CA THR A 342 -7.02 -21.87 -0.12
C THR A 342 -6.45 -20.58 -0.73
N ALA A 343 -6.92 -19.40 -0.29
CA ALA A 343 -6.37 -18.12 -0.75
C ALA A 343 -4.87 -18.00 -0.42
N LYS A 344 -4.47 -18.35 0.82
CA LYS A 344 -3.09 -18.36 1.26
C LYS A 344 -2.23 -19.32 0.43
N ARG A 345 -2.73 -20.53 0.16
CA ARG A 345 -2.03 -21.54 -0.66
C ARG A 345 -1.82 -21.09 -2.10
N TRP A 346 -2.81 -20.42 -2.69
CA TRP A 346 -2.71 -19.90 -4.05
C TRP A 346 -1.76 -18.71 -4.16
N SER A 347 -1.64 -17.91 -3.09
CA SER A 347 -0.77 -16.72 -3.08
C SER A 347 0.64 -16.93 -2.53
N ALA A 348 0.91 -18.05 -1.86
CA ALA A 348 2.26 -18.50 -1.49
C ALA A 348 3.08 -18.84 -2.74
#